data_AF-G8D1Q5-F1
#
_entry.id   AF-G8D1Q5-F1
#
_cell.length_a   1.000
_cell.length_b   1.000
_cell.length_c   1.000
_cell.angle_alpha   90.00
_cell.angle_beta   90.00
_cell.angle_gamma   90.00
#
_symmetry.space_group_name_H-M   'P 1'
#
loop_
_entity.id
_entity.type
_entity.pdbx_description
1 polymer ?
#
loop_
_entity_poly.entity_id
_entity_poly.type
_entity_poly.pdbx_seq_one_letter_code
_entity_poly.pdbx_strand_id
1 'polypeptide(L)'
;PLIGNYGIPAEELDEHGLAKFFESNHKIWVSALIVGELCATPSHWRQKQTLNEWMVQHNIPGISGIDTRALTKLIRENGTILGKVVQSSVASLNGLQFKDQNARNLVAEVSTKKSLTYNPTGSPRICAIDCGLKLNQIRCFLDRGCRIDVVPWNQELDCKNFDGLFLSNGPGDPVMCKNTVENIQKVLKCSNVKPIFGICLGHQLLSTAIGCRTYKLKYGNRGHNLPCIHHGT
;
A
#
# COMPACT_ATOMS: atom_id res chain seq x y z
N PRO A 1 -8.46 18.46 -10.46
CA PRO A 1 -9.81 17.90 -10.76
C PRO A 1 -9.81 17.02 -12.01
N LEU A 2 -8.98 17.36 -13.00
CA LEU A 2 -8.75 16.61 -14.24
C LEU A 2 -7.88 15.37 -13.97
N ILE A 3 -8.39 14.19 -14.27
CA ILE A 3 -7.70 12.92 -14.07
C ILE A 3 -7.62 12.16 -15.39
N GLY A 4 -6.47 11.52 -15.66
CA GLY A 4 -6.24 10.73 -16.86
C GLY A 4 -5.48 11.44 -17.98
N ASN A 5 -5.03 12.69 -17.80
CA ASN A 5 -4.39 13.51 -18.84
C ASN A 5 -3.21 12.85 -19.56
N TYR A 6 -2.45 12.01 -18.85
CA TYR A 6 -1.27 11.33 -19.40
C TYR A 6 -1.55 9.89 -19.85
N GLY A 7 -2.80 9.43 -19.74
CA GLY A 7 -3.18 8.05 -19.98
C GLY A 7 -2.46 7.09 -19.04
N ILE A 8 -2.33 5.84 -19.46
CA ILE A 8 -1.67 4.77 -18.72
C ILE A 8 -0.47 4.28 -19.54
N PRO A 9 0.72 4.13 -18.92
CA PRO A 9 1.89 3.57 -19.60
C PRO A 9 1.78 2.05 -19.81
N ALA A 10 2.72 1.47 -20.55
CA ALA A 10 2.81 0.01 -20.71
C ALA A 10 2.99 -0.69 -19.35
N GLU A 11 2.39 -1.86 -19.16
CA GLU A 11 2.65 -2.74 -18.01
C GLU A 11 3.92 -3.58 -18.24
N GLU A 12 5.05 -2.90 -18.49
CA GLU A 12 6.35 -3.54 -18.67
C GLU A 12 7.04 -3.80 -17.33
N LEU A 13 7.84 -4.88 -17.27
CA LEU A 13 8.69 -5.19 -16.13
C LEU A 13 10.10 -4.63 -16.33
N ASP A 14 10.75 -4.23 -15.25
CA ASP A 14 12.17 -3.89 -15.22
C ASP A 14 13.05 -5.16 -15.14
N GLU A 15 14.37 -4.98 -15.16
CA GLU A 15 15.36 -6.06 -15.08
C GLU A 15 15.25 -6.95 -13.83
N HIS A 16 14.52 -6.48 -12.81
CA HIS A 16 14.27 -7.20 -11.58
C HIS A 16 12.88 -7.86 -11.55
N GLY A 17 12.12 -7.80 -12.66
CA GLY A 17 10.78 -8.36 -12.74
C GLY A 17 9.74 -7.55 -11.97
N LEU A 18 10.00 -6.26 -11.72
CA LEU A 18 9.05 -5.35 -11.05
C LEU A 18 8.39 -4.46 -12.10
N ALA A 19 7.09 -4.17 -11.94
CA ALA A 19 6.36 -3.32 -12.89
C ALA A 19 6.95 -1.91 -12.96
N LYS A 20 7.61 -1.57 -14.07
CA LYS A 20 8.53 -0.43 -14.20
C LYS A 20 7.90 0.94 -13.91
N PHE A 21 6.63 1.11 -14.26
CA PHE A 21 5.91 2.38 -14.06
C PHE A 21 4.85 2.32 -12.97
N PHE A 22 4.75 1.22 -12.23
CA PHE A 22 3.71 1.00 -11.23
C PHE A 22 4.31 0.62 -9.87
N GLU A 23 3.50 0.80 -8.83
CA GLU A 23 3.89 0.49 -7.44
C GLU A 23 3.40 -0.89 -6.99
N SER A 24 2.76 -1.65 -7.89
CA SER A 24 2.37 -3.05 -7.72
C SER A 24 2.34 -3.78 -9.06
N ASN A 25 2.67 -5.07 -9.04
CA ASN A 25 2.69 -5.89 -10.24
C ASN A 25 1.25 -6.20 -10.70
N HIS A 26 0.91 -5.75 -11.91
CA HIS A 26 -0.32 -6.08 -12.66
C HIS A 26 -1.61 -6.01 -11.84
N LYS A 27 -1.74 -5.03 -10.94
CA LYS A 27 -2.94 -4.89 -10.10
C LYS A 27 -3.20 -3.46 -9.68
N ILE A 28 -4.47 -3.08 -9.79
CA ILE A 28 -5.04 -1.88 -9.18
C ILE A 28 -5.63 -2.26 -7.81
N TRP A 29 -5.18 -1.59 -6.74
CA TRP A 29 -5.64 -1.91 -5.37
C TRP A 29 -6.89 -1.16 -4.92
N VAL A 30 -7.23 -0.05 -5.58
CA VAL A 30 -8.44 0.71 -5.21
C VAL A 30 -9.69 -0.06 -5.63
N SER A 31 -10.72 -0.06 -4.77
CA SER A 31 -12.00 -0.72 -5.08
C SER A 31 -12.84 0.04 -6.09
N ALA A 32 -12.66 1.37 -6.17
CA ALA A 32 -13.29 2.24 -7.14
C ALA A 32 -12.51 3.54 -7.27
N LEU A 33 -12.65 4.25 -8.39
CA LEU A 33 -12.09 5.58 -8.60
C LEU A 33 -13.21 6.62 -8.77
N ILE A 34 -13.17 7.70 -7.99
CA ILE A 34 -14.12 8.82 -8.08
C ILE A 34 -13.34 10.07 -8.49
N VAL A 35 -13.72 10.68 -9.61
CA VAL A 35 -13.03 11.86 -10.17
C VAL A 35 -14.00 12.99 -10.46
N GLY A 36 -13.47 14.22 -10.49
CA GLY A 36 -14.22 15.38 -10.96
C GLY A 36 -14.43 15.32 -12.47
N GLU A 37 -13.34 15.25 -13.22
CA GLU A 37 -13.38 15.20 -14.67
C GLU A 37 -12.38 14.15 -15.17
N LEU A 38 -12.82 13.39 -16.17
CA LEU A 38 -12.02 12.36 -16.83
C LEU A 38 -11.55 12.89 -18.19
N CYS A 39 -10.24 12.83 -18.43
CA CYS A 39 -9.68 13.12 -19.75
C CYS A 39 -9.88 11.92 -20.69
N ALA A 40 -10.70 12.11 -21.74
CA ALA A 40 -10.97 11.07 -22.74
C ALA A 40 -9.84 10.92 -23.77
N THR A 41 -9.08 12.00 -24.03
CA THR A 41 -8.02 12.07 -25.05
C THR A 41 -6.67 12.39 -24.40
N PRO A 42 -6.06 11.43 -23.68
CA PRO A 42 -4.79 11.65 -23.03
C PRO A 42 -3.67 11.94 -24.03
N SER A 43 -2.67 12.72 -23.61
CA SER A 43 -1.49 13.01 -24.43
C SER A 43 -0.23 12.96 -23.59
N HIS A 44 0.59 11.94 -23.84
CA HIS A 44 1.90 11.76 -23.21
C HIS A 44 2.72 10.76 -24.02
N TRP A 45 4.03 10.97 -24.15
CA TRP A 45 4.90 10.11 -24.98
C TRP A 45 4.97 8.64 -24.51
N ARG A 46 4.65 8.36 -23.23
CA ARG A 46 4.53 6.99 -22.69
C ARG A 46 3.12 6.40 -22.74
N GLN A 47 2.11 7.15 -23.18
CA GLN A 47 0.73 6.69 -23.18
C GLN A 47 0.59 5.46 -24.10
N LYS A 48 -0.07 4.41 -23.58
CA LYS A 48 -0.43 3.20 -24.34
C LYS A 48 -1.91 2.95 -24.39
N GLN A 49 -2.62 3.36 -23.33
CA GLN A 49 -4.07 3.26 -23.25
C GLN A 49 -4.64 4.39 -22.41
N THR A 50 -5.95 4.59 -22.50
CA THR A 50 -6.69 5.51 -21.65
C THR A 50 -6.86 4.95 -20.23
N LEU A 51 -7.16 5.83 -19.27
CA LEU A 51 -7.49 5.41 -17.91
C LEU A 51 -8.73 4.50 -17.88
N ASN A 52 -9.73 4.78 -18.73
CA ASN A 52 -10.95 3.98 -18.82
C ASN A 52 -10.66 2.55 -19.29
N GLU A 53 -9.90 2.38 -20.37
CA GLU A 53 -9.54 1.06 -20.90
C GLU A 53 -8.79 0.23 -19.86
N TRP A 54 -7.83 0.84 -19.16
CA TRP A 54 -7.07 0.15 -18.10
C TRP A 54 -7.96 -0.27 -16.93
N MET A 55 -8.88 0.61 -16.49
CA MET A 55 -9.81 0.27 -15.41
C MET A 55 -10.78 -0.85 -15.80
N VAL A 56 -11.27 -0.88 -17.04
CA VAL A 56 -12.12 -1.97 -17.56
C VAL A 56 -11.34 -3.29 -17.59
N GLN A 57 -10.09 -3.29 -18.06
CA GLN A 57 -9.23 -4.48 -18.07
C GLN A 57 -9.02 -5.07 -16.68
N HIS A 58 -8.86 -4.22 -15.67
CA HIS A 58 -8.66 -4.62 -14.27
C HIS A 58 -9.99 -4.81 -13.50
N ASN A 59 -11.13 -4.69 -14.17
CA ASN A 59 -12.47 -4.78 -13.59
C ASN A 59 -12.67 -3.83 -12.37
N ILE A 60 -12.20 -2.60 -12.49
CA ILE A 60 -12.31 -1.57 -11.46
C ILE A 60 -13.38 -0.54 -11.85
N PRO A 61 -14.43 -0.35 -11.03
CA PRO A 61 -15.44 0.66 -11.30
C PRO A 61 -14.90 2.08 -11.14
N GLY A 62 -15.36 2.99 -11.99
CA GLY A 62 -15.05 4.41 -11.94
C GLY A 62 -16.29 5.28 -12.12
N ILE A 63 -16.30 6.47 -11.52
CA ILE A 63 -17.34 7.48 -11.73
C ILE A 63 -16.68 8.86 -11.88
N SER A 64 -17.09 9.60 -12.91
CA SER A 64 -16.68 10.97 -13.20
C SER A 64 -17.86 11.93 -13.05
N GLY A 65 -17.60 13.24 -13.08
CA GLY A 65 -18.63 14.28 -12.92
C GLY A 65 -19.04 14.52 -11.46
N ILE A 66 -18.28 14.01 -10.49
CA ILE A 66 -18.57 14.17 -9.07
C ILE A 66 -17.86 15.40 -8.52
N ASP A 67 -18.54 16.23 -7.73
CA ASP A 67 -17.88 17.26 -6.92
C ASP A 67 -17.02 16.61 -5.82
N THR A 68 -15.79 16.27 -6.20
CA THR A 68 -14.79 15.68 -5.31
C THR A 68 -14.37 16.62 -4.18
N ARG A 69 -14.56 17.95 -4.31
CA ARG A 69 -14.31 18.90 -3.23
C ARG A 69 -15.40 18.81 -2.17
N ALA A 70 -16.67 18.79 -2.57
CA ALA A 70 -17.79 18.56 -1.67
C ALA A 70 -17.66 17.20 -0.94
N LEU A 71 -17.34 16.13 -1.68
CA LEU A 71 -17.10 14.81 -1.10
C LEU A 71 -15.94 14.83 -0.09
N THR A 72 -14.83 15.50 -0.41
CA THR A 72 -13.68 15.63 0.50
C THR A 72 -14.06 16.36 1.78
N LYS A 73 -14.85 17.45 1.70
CA LYS A 73 -15.35 18.15 2.88
C LYS A 73 -16.23 17.24 3.75
N LEU A 74 -17.16 16.51 3.14
CA LEU A 74 -18.05 15.59 3.82
C LEU A 74 -17.25 14.53 4.62
N ILE A 75 -16.25 13.90 3.98
CA ILE A 75 -15.36 12.92 4.64
C ILE A 75 -14.58 13.58 5.78
N ARG A 76 -14.02 14.78 5.58
CA ARG A 76 -13.25 15.46 6.62
C ARG A 76 -14.10 15.80 7.85
N GLU A 77 -15.33 16.24 7.64
CA GLU A 77 -16.25 16.66 8.71
C GLU A 77 -16.77 15.46 9.51
N ASN A 78 -17.11 14.35 8.86
CA ASN A 78 -17.70 13.16 9.47
C ASN A 78 -16.70 12.04 9.80
N GLY A 79 -15.46 12.14 9.31
CA GLY A 79 -14.41 11.16 9.53
C GLY A 79 -14.42 9.99 8.54
N THR A 80 -14.25 8.75 9.02
CA THR A 80 -14.26 7.58 8.14
C THR A 80 -15.69 7.24 7.72
N ILE A 81 -16.02 7.47 6.46
CA ILE A 81 -17.33 7.17 5.87
C ILE A 81 -17.21 5.91 5.00
N LEU A 82 -18.19 5.01 5.11
CA LEU A 82 -18.35 3.90 4.15
C LEU A 82 -19.09 4.40 2.91
N GLY A 83 -18.56 4.07 1.73
CA GLY A 83 -19.14 4.45 0.45
C GLY A 83 -19.30 3.25 -0.48
N LYS A 84 -20.20 3.36 -1.45
CA LYS A 84 -20.44 2.34 -2.47
C LYS A 84 -20.78 3.00 -3.81
N VAL A 85 -20.19 2.49 -4.90
CA VAL A 85 -20.57 2.83 -6.27
C VAL A 85 -21.56 1.78 -6.76
N VAL A 86 -22.71 2.20 -7.28
CA VAL A 86 -23.77 1.30 -7.75
C VAL A 86 -24.16 1.69 -9.18
N GLN A 87 -24.06 0.73 -10.09
CA GLN A 87 -24.41 0.89 -11.50
C GLN A 87 -25.83 0.36 -11.76
N SER A 88 -26.84 0.98 -11.14
CA SER A 88 -28.25 0.68 -11.39
C SER A 88 -29.15 1.82 -10.91
N SER A 89 -30.41 1.86 -11.36
CA SER A 89 -31.43 2.73 -10.75
C SER A 89 -31.76 2.20 -9.35
N VAL A 90 -31.19 2.83 -8.33
CA VAL A 90 -31.48 2.49 -6.94
C VAL A 90 -32.78 3.17 -6.55
N ALA A 91 -33.91 2.45 -6.66
CA ALA A 91 -35.22 2.95 -6.26
C ALA A 91 -35.34 3.18 -4.75
N SER A 92 -34.53 2.46 -3.95
CA SER A 92 -34.40 2.65 -2.51
C SER A 92 -33.02 2.20 -2.03
N LEU A 93 -32.48 2.90 -1.03
CA LEU A 93 -31.27 2.47 -0.32
C LEU A 93 -31.49 1.20 0.52
N ASN A 94 -32.75 0.80 0.72
CA ASN A 94 -33.12 -0.41 1.46
C ASN A 94 -32.52 -1.65 0.78
N GLY A 95 -31.64 -2.36 1.49
CA GLY A 95 -30.94 -3.56 1.01
C GLY A 95 -29.47 -3.35 0.67
N LEU A 96 -28.97 -2.11 0.59
CA LEU A 96 -27.54 -1.85 0.43
C LEU A 96 -26.81 -2.06 1.76
N GLN A 97 -26.12 -3.20 1.89
CA GLN A 97 -25.24 -3.45 3.02
C GLN A 97 -23.89 -2.75 2.83
N PHE A 98 -23.48 -1.97 3.83
CA PHE A 98 -22.15 -1.43 3.96
C PHE A 98 -21.33 -2.33 4.89
N LYS A 99 -20.18 -2.80 4.40
CA LYS A 99 -19.26 -3.64 5.19
C LYS A 99 -17.98 -2.84 5.40
N ASP A 100 -17.54 -2.70 6.65
CA ASP A 100 -16.25 -2.08 6.93
C ASP A 100 -15.12 -3.03 6.52
N GLN A 101 -14.34 -2.62 5.52
CA GLN A 101 -13.19 -3.39 5.08
C GLN A 101 -12.11 -3.56 6.16
N ASN A 102 -12.06 -2.67 7.16
CA ASN A 102 -11.08 -2.74 8.25
C ASN A 102 -11.34 -3.89 9.23
N ALA A 103 -12.52 -4.53 9.17
CA ALA A 103 -12.81 -5.73 9.96
C ALA A 103 -12.08 -6.99 9.42
N ARG A 104 -11.52 -6.92 8.20
CA ARG A 104 -10.75 -8.00 7.58
C ARG A 104 -9.25 -7.74 7.73
N ASN A 105 -8.45 -8.81 7.69
CA ASN A 105 -7.00 -8.69 7.61
C ASN A 105 -6.57 -8.33 6.19
N LEU A 106 -6.60 -7.03 5.86
CA LEU A 106 -6.24 -6.52 4.55
C LEU A 106 -4.78 -6.81 4.19
N VAL A 107 -3.89 -6.88 5.18
CA VAL A 107 -2.48 -7.24 4.98
C VAL A 107 -2.36 -8.65 4.41
N ALA A 108 -3.12 -9.61 4.95
CA ALA A 108 -3.13 -10.98 4.44
C ALA A 108 -3.65 -11.07 3.00
N GLU A 109 -4.51 -10.15 2.56
CA GLU A 109 -5.03 -10.12 1.18
C GLU A 109 -4.00 -9.60 0.17
N VAL A 110 -3.13 -8.68 0.60
CA VAL A 110 -2.17 -8.00 -0.30
C VAL A 110 -0.76 -8.58 -0.25
N SER A 111 -0.36 -9.18 0.87
CA SER A 111 0.96 -9.78 1.07
C SER A 111 1.23 -10.89 0.05
N THR A 112 2.48 -10.95 -0.39
CA THR A 112 3.05 -12.08 -1.13
C THR A 112 2.76 -13.40 -0.42
N LYS A 113 2.56 -14.45 -1.22
CA LYS A 113 2.29 -15.82 -0.74
C LYS A 113 3.55 -16.68 -0.64
N LYS A 114 4.62 -16.26 -1.31
CA LYS A 114 5.90 -16.97 -1.34
C LYS A 114 7.02 -15.96 -1.16
N SER A 115 8.08 -16.39 -0.50
CA SER A 115 9.27 -15.56 -0.35
C SER A 115 9.97 -15.40 -1.69
N LEU A 116 10.46 -14.20 -1.98
CA LEU A 116 11.20 -13.86 -3.19
C LEU A 116 12.48 -13.14 -2.81
N THR A 117 13.59 -13.50 -3.44
CA THR A 117 14.89 -12.85 -3.25
C THR A 117 15.24 -12.03 -4.48
N TYR A 118 15.58 -10.77 -4.28
CA TYR A 118 16.15 -9.90 -5.31
C TYR A 118 17.61 -9.58 -4.96
N ASN A 119 18.45 -9.48 -6.00
CA ASN A 119 19.90 -9.28 -5.89
C ASN A 119 20.57 -10.28 -4.90
N PRO A 120 20.56 -11.59 -5.19
CA PRO A 120 20.96 -12.64 -4.25
C PRO A 120 22.43 -12.55 -3.79
N THR A 121 23.29 -11.89 -4.57
CA THR A 121 24.70 -11.64 -4.27
C THR A 121 24.94 -10.28 -3.59
N GLY A 122 23.88 -9.49 -3.40
CA GLY A 122 23.93 -8.17 -2.80
C GLY A 122 24.24 -8.18 -1.30
N SER A 123 24.60 -6.99 -0.81
CA SER A 123 24.90 -6.75 0.61
C SER A 123 24.58 -5.30 0.97
N PRO A 124 24.02 -5.02 2.17
CA PRO A 124 23.63 -5.97 3.22
C PRO A 124 22.42 -6.86 2.83
N ARG A 125 22.17 -7.92 3.61
CA ARG A 125 20.98 -8.77 3.48
C ARG A 125 19.80 -8.18 4.23
N ILE A 126 18.77 -7.74 3.52
CA ILE A 126 17.57 -7.14 4.09
C ILE A 126 16.42 -8.14 4.00
N CYS A 127 15.87 -8.53 5.15
CA CYS A 127 14.59 -9.24 5.19
C CYS A 127 13.47 -8.20 5.16
N ALA A 128 12.61 -8.23 4.15
CA ALA A 128 11.49 -7.31 3.99
C ALA A 128 10.17 -8.04 4.24
N ILE A 129 9.47 -7.70 5.32
CA ILE A 129 8.12 -8.21 5.57
C ILE A 129 7.15 -7.46 4.66
N ASP A 130 6.51 -8.20 3.75
CA ASP A 130 5.51 -7.65 2.84
C ASP A 130 4.16 -7.53 3.54
N CYS A 131 3.84 -6.31 3.97
CA CYS A 131 2.52 -5.97 4.49
C CYS A 131 1.60 -5.31 3.44
N GLY A 132 1.94 -5.37 2.15
CA GLY A 132 1.37 -4.55 1.08
C GLY A 132 2.39 -3.58 0.49
N LEU A 133 3.61 -4.07 0.33
CA LEU A 133 4.79 -3.33 -0.08
C LEU A 133 4.59 -2.64 -1.43
N LYS A 134 5.05 -1.39 -1.51
CA LYS A 134 5.18 -0.65 -2.76
C LYS A 134 6.50 -0.99 -3.45
N LEU A 135 6.46 -1.30 -4.74
CA LEU A 135 7.64 -1.76 -5.49
C LEU A 135 8.84 -0.81 -5.42
N ASN A 136 8.61 0.50 -5.30
CA ASN A 136 9.72 1.45 -5.17
C ASN A 136 10.56 1.24 -3.89
N GLN A 137 10.01 0.62 -2.84
CA GLN A 137 10.78 0.25 -1.66
C GLN A 137 11.85 -0.81 -2.00
N ILE A 138 11.50 -1.81 -2.82
CA ILE A 138 12.47 -2.80 -3.31
C ILE A 138 13.52 -2.10 -4.16
N ARG A 139 13.12 -1.26 -5.13
CA ARG A 139 14.04 -0.50 -6.00
C ARG A 139 15.06 0.30 -5.19
N CYS A 140 14.60 1.03 -4.17
CA CYS A 140 15.49 1.81 -3.31
C CYS A 140 16.56 0.96 -2.61
N PHE A 141 16.26 -0.29 -2.22
CA PHE A 141 17.25 -1.19 -1.64
C PHE A 141 18.20 -1.75 -2.71
N LEU A 142 17.68 -2.14 -3.87
CA LEU A 142 18.47 -2.64 -4.99
C LEU A 142 19.47 -1.59 -5.50
N ASP A 143 19.05 -0.33 -5.63
CA ASP A 143 19.90 0.80 -6.02
C ASP A 143 21.06 1.05 -5.04
N ARG A 144 20.92 0.58 -3.79
CA ARG A 144 21.95 0.65 -2.75
C ARG A 144 22.83 -0.61 -2.68
N GLY A 145 22.64 -1.55 -3.60
CA GLY A 145 23.40 -2.80 -3.66
C GLY A 145 22.92 -3.88 -2.68
N CYS A 146 21.82 -3.65 -1.95
CA CYS A 146 21.32 -4.60 -0.97
C CYS A 146 20.79 -5.87 -1.65
N ARG A 147 20.96 -7.02 -0.98
CA ARG A 147 20.09 -8.18 -1.20
C ARG A 147 18.79 -7.94 -0.44
N ILE A 148 17.65 -8.23 -1.06
CA ILE A 148 16.35 -8.11 -0.40
C ILE A 148 15.55 -9.40 -0.52
N ASP A 149 15.26 -10.01 0.63
CA ASP A 149 14.42 -11.19 0.78
C ASP A 149 13.03 -10.73 1.22
N VAL A 150 12.10 -10.63 0.27
CA VAL A 150 10.70 -10.26 0.52
C VAL A 150 9.95 -11.49 1.01
N VAL A 151 9.35 -11.41 2.20
CA VAL A 151 8.66 -12.53 2.86
C VAL A 151 7.20 -12.22 3.16
N PRO A 152 6.31 -13.22 3.24
CA PRO A 152 4.92 -13.02 3.65
C PRO A 152 4.80 -12.32 5.01
N TRP A 153 3.72 -11.54 5.20
CA TRP A 153 3.46 -10.78 6.43
C TRP A 153 3.55 -11.57 7.73
N ASN A 154 3.23 -12.87 7.70
CA ASN A 154 3.19 -13.77 8.85
C ASN A 154 4.38 -14.73 8.92
N GLN A 155 5.39 -14.57 8.06
CA GLN A 155 6.57 -15.43 8.03
C GLN A 155 7.31 -15.37 9.38
N GLU A 156 7.67 -16.54 9.92
CA GLU A 156 8.57 -16.62 11.07
C GLU A 156 9.98 -16.13 10.70
N LEU A 157 10.55 -15.30 11.57
CA LEU A 157 11.81 -14.61 11.33
C LEU A 157 12.92 -15.25 12.15
N ASP A 158 14.08 -15.44 11.52
CA ASP A 158 15.32 -15.83 12.18
C ASP A 158 16.38 -14.76 11.98
N CYS A 159 16.76 -14.12 13.09
CA CYS A 159 17.75 -13.04 13.16
C CYS A 159 19.12 -13.41 12.58
N LYS A 160 19.43 -14.70 12.39
CA LYS A 160 20.69 -15.15 11.80
C LYS A 160 20.74 -15.01 10.28
N ASN A 161 19.58 -14.91 9.63
CA ASN A 161 19.48 -14.98 8.17
C ASN A 161 19.55 -13.63 7.46
N PHE A 162 19.54 -12.52 8.20
CA PHE A 162 19.57 -11.17 7.63
C PHE A 162 20.42 -10.20 8.47
N ASP A 163 20.86 -9.12 7.84
CA ASP A 163 21.63 -8.04 8.46
C ASP A 163 20.73 -6.88 8.91
N GLY A 164 19.57 -6.71 8.28
CA GLY A 164 18.56 -5.74 8.69
C GLY A 164 17.14 -6.22 8.40
N LEU A 165 16.18 -5.71 9.17
CA LEU A 165 14.75 -6.00 9.01
C LEU A 165 14.04 -4.76 8.47
N PHE A 166 13.33 -4.92 7.36
CA PHE A 166 12.48 -3.88 6.78
C PHE A 166 11.00 -4.26 6.95
N LEU A 167 10.20 -3.30 7.43
CA LEU A 167 8.76 -3.44 7.61
C LEU A 167 8.06 -2.51 6.63
N SER A 168 7.40 -3.07 5.61
CA SER A 168 6.84 -2.29 4.52
C SER A 168 5.63 -1.45 4.94
N ASN A 169 5.16 -0.61 4.01
CA ASN A 169 3.82 -0.05 4.12
C ASN A 169 2.75 -1.15 3.96
N GLY A 170 1.50 -0.82 4.24
CA GLY A 170 0.38 -1.73 4.06
C GLY A 170 -0.99 -1.07 4.29
N PRO A 171 -2.07 -1.75 3.91
CA PRO A 171 -3.43 -1.35 4.22
C PRO A 171 -3.87 -1.84 5.61
N GLY A 172 -4.98 -1.28 6.10
CA GLY A 172 -5.64 -1.79 7.31
C GLY A 172 -5.02 -1.30 8.61
N ASP A 173 -5.29 -2.06 9.67
CA ASP A 173 -4.93 -1.74 11.05
C ASP A 173 -3.90 -2.75 11.58
N PRO A 174 -2.80 -2.31 12.22
CA PRO A 174 -1.79 -3.19 12.81
C PRO A 174 -2.37 -4.16 13.86
N VAL A 175 -3.50 -3.85 14.49
CA VAL A 175 -4.19 -4.75 15.43
C VAL A 175 -4.59 -6.07 14.77
N MET A 176 -4.81 -6.07 13.46
CA MET A 176 -5.14 -7.27 12.68
C MET A 176 -3.89 -8.15 12.40
N CYS A 177 -2.68 -7.67 12.70
CA CYS A 177 -1.41 -8.30 12.32
C CYS A 177 -0.65 -8.88 13.53
N LYS A 178 -1.34 -9.56 14.44
CA LYS A 178 -0.77 -10.12 15.68
C LYS A 178 0.49 -10.96 15.44
N ASN A 179 0.44 -11.90 14.49
CA ASN A 179 1.58 -12.77 14.18
C ASN A 179 2.82 -11.96 13.74
N THR A 180 2.64 -10.90 12.95
CA THR A 180 3.75 -10.03 12.54
C THR A 180 4.34 -9.30 13.74
N VAL A 181 3.49 -8.76 14.63
CA VAL A 181 3.93 -8.09 15.86
C VAL A 181 4.73 -9.05 16.74
N GLU A 182 4.24 -10.28 16.94
CA GLU A 182 4.94 -11.32 17.71
C GLU A 182 6.30 -11.67 17.09
N ASN A 183 6.38 -11.78 15.77
CA ASN A 183 7.65 -12.04 15.07
C ASN A 183 8.63 -10.86 15.23
N ILE A 184 8.16 -9.62 15.15
CA ILE A 184 9.00 -8.43 15.42
C ILE A 184 9.49 -8.45 16.88
N GLN A 185 8.63 -8.79 17.84
CA GLN A 185 9.02 -8.92 19.25
C GLN A 185 10.10 -9.98 19.48
N LYS A 186 10.04 -11.12 18.76
CA LYS A 186 11.11 -12.13 18.80
C LYS A 186 12.42 -11.54 18.28
N VAL A 187 12.38 -10.78 17.18
CA VAL A 187 13.57 -10.13 16.62
C VAL A 187 14.17 -9.09 17.58
N LEU A 188 13.34 -8.29 18.23
CA LEU A 188 13.77 -7.30 19.23
C LEU A 188 14.45 -7.94 20.46
N LYS A 189 14.14 -9.20 20.77
CA LYS A 189 14.74 -9.97 21.87
C LYS A 189 16.00 -10.75 21.47
N CYS A 190 16.37 -10.75 20.19
CA CYS A 190 17.59 -11.40 19.73
C CYS A 190 18.83 -10.74 20.35
N SER A 191 19.82 -11.57 20.74
CA SER A 191 21.09 -11.09 21.32
C SER A 191 21.92 -10.27 20.34
N ASN A 192 21.83 -10.58 19.04
CA ASN A 192 22.46 -9.80 17.98
C ASN A 192 21.47 -8.71 17.51
N VAL A 193 21.70 -7.48 17.94
CA VAL A 193 20.85 -6.33 17.59
C VAL A 193 20.94 -6.06 16.09
N LYS A 194 19.78 -6.07 15.43
CA LYS A 194 19.65 -5.76 13.99
C LYS A 194 19.03 -4.39 13.80
N PRO A 195 19.48 -3.57 12.82
CA PRO A 195 18.74 -2.39 12.41
C PRO A 195 17.35 -2.78 11.89
N ILE A 196 16.33 -2.07 12.35
CA ILE A 196 14.94 -2.24 11.93
C ILE A 196 14.43 -0.93 11.35
N PHE A 197 13.90 -0.97 10.14
CA PHE A 197 13.34 0.20 9.47
C PHE A 197 11.89 -0.07 9.05
N GLY A 198 10.95 0.73 9.57
CA GLY A 198 9.52 0.59 9.27
C GLY A 198 8.91 1.81 8.59
N ILE A 199 8.13 1.58 7.53
CA ILE A 199 7.43 2.65 6.78
C ILE A 199 5.92 2.50 6.94
N CYS A 200 5.21 3.59 7.26
CA CYS A 200 3.75 3.63 7.36
C CYS A 200 3.22 2.57 8.33
N LEU A 201 2.56 1.50 7.83
CA LEU A 201 2.13 0.38 8.66
C LEU A 201 3.31 -0.28 9.38
N GLY A 202 4.48 -0.41 8.76
CA GLY A 202 5.68 -0.95 9.40
C GLY A 202 6.12 -0.15 10.64
N HIS A 203 6.00 1.17 10.62
CA HIS A 203 6.24 2.01 11.81
C HIS A 203 5.24 1.70 12.92
N GLN A 204 3.96 1.52 12.57
CA GLN A 204 2.91 1.21 13.54
C GLN A 204 3.09 -0.20 14.13
N LEU A 205 3.46 -1.19 13.32
CA LEU A 205 3.75 -2.55 13.77
C LEU A 205 4.94 -2.59 14.72
N LEU A 206 6.02 -1.88 14.40
CA LEU A 206 7.19 -1.77 15.28
C LEU A 206 6.84 -1.09 16.61
N SER A 207 6.07 0.00 16.56
CA SER A 207 5.59 0.70 17.75
C SER A 207 4.70 -0.20 18.61
N THR A 208 3.83 -0.99 17.98
CA THR A 208 2.97 -1.96 18.68
C THR A 208 3.80 -3.08 19.32
N ALA A 209 4.86 -3.55 18.64
CA ALA A 209 5.76 -4.58 19.16
C ALA A 209 6.45 -4.16 20.47
N ILE A 210 6.76 -2.87 20.63
CA ILE A 210 7.33 -2.31 21.88
C ILE A 210 6.26 -1.86 22.90
N GLY A 211 4.98 -2.16 22.66
CA GLY A 211 3.89 -1.90 23.62
C GLY A 211 3.13 -0.59 23.43
N CYS A 212 3.41 0.20 22.39
CA CYS A 212 2.60 1.38 22.08
C CYS A 212 1.21 0.96 21.57
N ARG A 213 0.24 1.89 21.68
CA ARG A 213 -1.13 1.69 21.19
C ARG A 213 -1.37 2.51 19.93
N THR A 214 -2.10 1.92 18.99
CA THR A 214 -2.62 2.62 17.81
C THR A 214 -4.07 3.02 18.01
N TYR A 215 -4.51 4.03 17.27
CA TYR A 215 -5.92 4.42 17.22
C TYR A 215 -6.26 4.89 15.81
N LYS A 216 -7.52 4.73 15.42
CA LYS A 216 -8.02 5.18 14.11
C LYS A 216 -8.18 6.70 14.13
N LEU A 217 -7.49 7.38 13.23
CA LEU A 217 -7.66 8.82 13.02
C LEU A 217 -9.07 9.14 12.51
N LYS A 218 -9.59 10.33 12.84
CA LYS A 218 -10.88 10.82 12.30
C LYS A 218 -10.87 10.76 10.76
N TYR A 219 -9.83 11.32 10.15
CA TYR A 219 -9.48 11.14 8.74
C TYR A 219 -7.97 10.94 8.63
N GLY A 220 -7.53 10.18 7.61
CA GLY A 220 -6.12 9.85 7.44
C GLY A 220 -5.31 10.99 6.83
N ASN A 221 -4.01 10.99 7.08
CA ASN A 221 -3.04 11.84 6.39
C ASN A 221 -2.76 11.27 5.00
N ARG A 222 -3.44 11.79 3.97
CA ARG A 222 -3.36 11.29 2.58
C ARG A 222 -3.09 12.45 1.63
N GLY A 223 -1.84 12.58 1.17
CA GLY A 223 -1.43 13.63 0.24
C GLY A 223 0.08 13.61 0.02
N HIS A 224 0.54 14.37 -0.98
CA HIS A 224 1.96 14.52 -1.30
C HIS A 224 2.58 15.79 -0.69
N ASN A 225 1.82 16.53 0.12
CA ASN A 225 2.17 17.83 0.68
C ASN A 225 2.04 17.87 2.21
N LEU A 226 2.26 16.73 2.87
CA LEU A 226 2.19 16.62 4.32
C LEU A 226 3.53 17.05 4.94
N PRO A 227 3.57 18.13 5.73
CA PRO A 227 4.81 18.53 6.40
C PRO A 227 5.11 17.60 7.58
N CYS A 228 6.40 17.35 7.80
CA CYS A 228 6.91 16.66 8.99
C CYS A 228 8.06 17.49 9.57
N ILE A 229 8.17 17.52 10.90
CA ILE A 229 9.28 18.18 11.61
C ILE A 229 10.09 17.09 12.30
N HIS A 230 11.40 17.09 12.07
CA HIS A 230 12.32 16.22 12.80
C HIS A 230 12.71 16.92 14.10
N HIS A 231 12.17 16.42 15.20
CA HIS A 231 12.69 16.70 16.54
C HIS A 231 13.75 15.64 16.81
N GLY A 232 15.01 16.04 16.98
CA GLY A 232 16.14 15.12 17.09
C GLY A 232 16.03 14.12 18.25
N THR A 233 16.94 13.15 18.26
CA THR A 233 17.10 12.13 19.29
C THR A 233 18.22 12.47 20.26
#